data_AF-A0A645JPY3-F1
#
_entry.id   AF-A0A645JPY3-F1
#
_cell.length_a   1.000
_cell.length_b   1.000
_cell.length_c   1.000
_cell.angle_alpha   90.00
_cell.angle_beta   90.00
_cell.angle_gamma   90.00
#
_symmetry.space_group_name_H-M   'P 1'
#
loop_
_entity.id
_entity.type
_entity.pdbx_description
1 polymer ?
#
loop_
_entity_poly.entity_id
_entity_poly.type
_entity_poly.pdbx_seq_one_letter_code
_entity_poly.pdbx_strand_id
1 'polypeptide(L)' 'MTITDEQKKLIIEYIPNAEKILNLDDINDLLIELDDVIINQMDENGDLTELGLKLQTLYDEILDQND' A
#
# COMPACT_ATOMS: atom_id res chain seq x y z
N MET A 1 11.65 3.67 -8.35
CA MET A 1 10.95 3.45 -7.07
C MET A 1 11.81 2.61 -6.12
N THR A 2 11.94 3.03 -4.87
CA THR A 2 12.61 2.32 -3.78
C THR A 2 11.55 1.55 -2.98
N ILE A 3 11.57 0.22 -3.06
CA ILE A 3 10.71 -0.67 -2.25
C ILE A 3 11.51 -1.92 -1.88
N THR A 4 11.46 -2.30 -0.60
CA THR A 4 12.11 -3.50 -0.07
C THR A 4 11.39 -4.79 -0.49
N ASP A 5 12.08 -5.92 -0.43
CA ASP A 5 11.48 -7.22 -0.77
C ASP A 5 10.33 -7.62 0.19
N GLU A 6 10.37 -7.15 1.43
CA GLU A 6 9.29 -7.39 2.41
C GLU A 6 8.04 -6.56 2.07
N GLN A 7 8.23 -5.28 1.75
CA GLN A 7 7.15 -4.41 1.30
C GLN A 7 6.53 -4.94 -0.01
N LYS A 8 7.34 -5.40 -0.98
CA LYS A 8 6.85 -6.04 -2.20
C LYS A 8 5.94 -7.24 -1.93
N LYS A 9 6.29 -8.09 -0.96
CA LYS A 9 5.45 -9.23 -0.58
C LYS A 9 4.09 -8.78 -0.04
N LEU A 10 4.09 -7.78 0.84
CA LEU A 10 2.85 -7.23 1.38
C LEU A 10 1.99 -6.59 0.28
N ILE A 11 2.61 -5.82 -0.62
CA ILE A 11 1.91 -5.21 -1.75
C ILE A 11 1.27 -6.29 -2.62
N ILE A 12 2.01 -7.34 -2.99
CA ILE A 12 1.47 -8.44 -3.81
C ILE A 12 0.35 -9.21 -3.11
N GLU A 13 0.42 -9.34 -1.79
CA GLU A 13 -0.58 -10.05 -0.99
C GLU A 13 -1.91 -9.30 -0.89
N TYR A 14 -1.87 -7.97 -0.72
CA TYR A 14 -3.05 -7.18 -0.38
C TYR A 14 -3.54 -6.24 -1.50
N ILE A 15 -2.73 -5.96 -2.51
CA ILE A 15 -3.08 -5.01 -3.58
C ILE A 15 -3.40 -5.73 -4.89
N PRO A 16 -4.63 -5.57 -5.40
CA PRO A 16 -4.99 -6.05 -6.73
C PRO A 16 -4.05 -5.46 -7.80
N ASN A 17 -3.60 -6.28 -8.74
CA ASN A 17 -2.70 -5.85 -9.83
C ASN A 17 -1.33 -5.29 -9.39
N ALA A 18 -0.92 -5.52 -8.14
CA ALA A 18 0.40 -5.16 -7.59
C ALA A 18 1.57 -5.42 -8.55
N GLU A 19 1.63 -6.60 -9.15
CA GLU A 19 2.73 -6.97 -10.07
C GLU A 19 2.81 -6.03 -11.29
N LYS A 20 1.68 -5.57 -11.81
CA LYS A 20 1.67 -4.65 -12.95
C LYS A 20 2.18 -3.28 -12.52
N ILE A 21 1.73 -2.79 -11.36
CA ILE A 21 2.09 -1.46 -10.83
C ILE A 21 3.58 -1.41 -10.50
N LEU A 22 4.09 -2.44 -9.81
CA LEU A 22 5.51 -2.56 -9.45
C LEU A 22 6.44 -2.59 -10.68
N ASN A 23 5.95 -3.04 -11.84
CA ASN A 23 6.71 -3.06 -13.09
C ASN A 23 6.70 -1.73 -13.86
N LEU A 24 5.76 -0.83 -13.56
CA LEU A 24 5.64 0.48 -14.23
C LEU A 24 6.59 1.52 -13.64
N ASP A 25 7.22 1.23 -12.51
CA ASP A 25 8.07 2.14 -11.73
C ASP A 25 7.39 3.48 -11.34
N ASP A 26 6.05 3.53 -11.41
CA ASP A 26 5.23 4.67 -11.01
C ASP A 26 4.75 4.49 -9.57
N ILE A 27 5.30 5.32 -8.68
CA ILE A 27 4.94 5.28 -7.27
C ILE A 27 3.53 5.81 -7.01
N ASN A 28 3.05 6.77 -7.80
CA ASN A 28 1.74 7.39 -7.54
C ASN A 28 0.62 6.37 -7.72
N ASP A 29 0.72 5.54 -8.77
CA ASP A 29 -0.24 4.47 -9.02
C ASP A 29 -0.28 3.47 -7.85
N LEU A 30 0.88 3.14 -7.27
CA LEU A 30 0.96 2.27 -6.10
C LEU A 30 0.33 2.91 -4.86
N LEU A 31 0.62 4.19 -4.62
CA LEU A 31 0.08 4.93 -3.48
C LEU A 31 -1.44 5.07 -3.58
N ILE A 32 -1.99 5.31 -4.77
CA ILE A 32 -3.44 5.37 -5.00
C ILE A 32 -4.10 4.03 -4.65
N GLU A 33 -3.55 2.92 -5.14
CA GLU A 33 -4.12 1.59 -4.87
C GLU A 33 -3.96 1.17 -3.40
N LEU A 34 -2.87 1.58 -2.74
CA LEU A 34 -2.72 1.44 -1.29
C LEU A 34 -3.84 2.18 -0.55
N ASP A 35 -4.10 3.44 -0.89
CA ASP A 35 -5.13 4.27 -0.26
C ASP A 35 -6.53 3.66 -0.43
N ASP A 36 -6.86 3.20 -1.64
CA ASP A 36 -8.12 2.52 -1.93
C ASP A 36 -8.29 1.25 -1.07
N VAL A 37 -7.24 0.43 -0.92
CA VAL A 37 -7.30 -0.75 -0.05
C VAL A 37 -7.42 -0.37 1.42
N ILE A 38 -6.70 0.66 1.89
CA ILE A 38 -6.75 1.17 3.27
C ILE A 38 -8.16 1.64 3.63
N ILE A 39 -8.83 2.39 2.75
CA ILE A 39 -10.21 2.84 2.98
C ILE A 39 -11.17 1.65 3.12
N ASN A 40 -10.93 0.57 2.38
CA ASN A 40 -11.71 -0.67 2.49
C ASN A 40 -11.41 -1.47 3.78
N GLN A 41 -10.41 -1.07 4.57
CA GLN A 41 -10.05 -1.68 5.85
C GLN A 41 -10.56 -0.88 7.06
N MET A 42 -11.61 -0.07 6.88
CA MET A 42 -12.31 0.62 7.97
C MET A 42 -13.44 -0.24 8.55
N ASP A 43 -13.63 -0.17 9.86
CA ASP A 43 -14.75 -0.82 10.54
C ASP A 43 -16.05 0.00 10.47
N GLU A 44 -17.12 -0.48 11.11
CA GLU A 44 -18.42 0.22 11.12
C GLU A 44 -18.40 1.59 11.82
N ASN A 45 -17.38 1.87 12.63
CA ASN A 45 -17.18 3.14 13.32
C ASN A 45 -16.31 4.10 12.50
N GLY A 46 -15.74 3.64 11.38
CA GLY A 46 -14.80 4.40 10.57
C GLY A 46 -13.38 4.39 11.11
N ASP A 47 -13.05 3.46 12.01
CA ASP A 47 -11.68 3.25 12.48
C ASP A 47 -10.96 2.23 11.59
N LEU A 48 -9.67 2.43 11.35
CA LEU A 48 -8.87 1.44 10.63
C LEU A 48 -8.74 0.16 11.46
N THR A 49 -8.98 -0.97 10.80
CA THR A 49 -8.65 -2.29 11.35
C THR A 49 -7.14 -2.46 11.51
N GLU A 50 -6.71 -3.53 12.19
CA GLU A 50 -5.29 -3.87 12.31
C GLU A 50 -4.59 -3.99 10.95
N LEU A 51 -5.27 -4.56 9.95
CA LEU A 51 -4.75 -4.63 8.59
C LEU A 51 -4.67 -3.24 7.95
N GLY A 52 -5.70 -2.41 8.12
CA GLY A 52 -5.71 -1.03 7.64
C GLY A 52 -4.54 -0.20 8.18
N LEU A 53 -4.26 -0.30 9.49
CA LEU A 53 -3.12 0.38 10.12
C LEU A 53 -1.77 -0.13 9.58
N LYS A 54 -1.64 -1.44 9.35
CA LYS A 54 -0.43 -2.04 8.76
C LYS A 54 -0.20 -1.53 7.34
N LEU A 55 -1.26 -1.44 6.54
CA LEU A 55 -1.18 -0.91 5.17
C LEU A 55 -0.94 0.60 5.14
N GLN A 56 -1.48 1.36 6.09
CA GLN A 56 -1.18 2.79 6.24
C GLN A 56 0.31 3.01 6.58
N THR A 57 0.86 2.20 7.49
CA THR A 57 2.30 2.26 7.81
C THR A 57 3.15 1.96 6.57
N LEU A 58 2.75 0.95 5.78
CA LEU A 58 3.42 0.61 4.52
C LEU A 58 3.36 1.77 3.51
N TYR A 59 2.22 2.43 3.38
CA TYR A 59 2.07 3.63 2.55
C TYR A 59 3.04 4.73 2.98
N ASP A 60 3.05 5.07 4.27
CA ASP A 60 3.90 6.13 4.82
C ASP A 60 5.39 5.85 4.60
N GLU A 61 5.83 4.60 4.82
CA GLU A 61 7.20 4.17 4.57
C GLU A 61 7.59 4.28 3.09
N ILE A 62 6.71 3.87 2.17
CA ILE A 62 6.98 3.93 0.73
C ILE A 62 7.07 5.38 0.27
N LEU A 63 6.18 6.25 0.76
CA LEU A 63 6.21 7.67 0.46
C LEU A 63 7.51 8.31 0.93
N ASP A 64 7.91 8.10 2.19
CA ASP A 64 9.15 8.64 2.78
C ASP A 64 10.42 8.14 2.05
N GLN A 65 10.43 6.89 1.59
CA GLN A 65 11.56 6.30 0.85
C GLN A 65 11.76 6.89 -0.56
N ASN A 66 10.78 7.62 -1.09
CA ASN A 66 10.73 8.07 -2.48
C ASN A 66 10.46 9.57 -2.66
N ASP A 67 10.38 10.34 -1.58
CA ASP A 67 10.37 11.82 -1.56
C ASP A 67 11.80 12.39 -1.68
#